data_AF-A0A3B0PKC3-F1
#
_entry.id   AF-A0A3B0PKC3-F1
#
_cell.length_a   1.000
_cell.length_b   1.000
_cell.length_c   1.000
_cell.angle_alpha   90.00
_cell.angle_beta   90.00
_cell.angle_gamma   90.00
#
_symmetry.space_group_name_H-M   'P 1'
#
loop_
_entity.id
_entity.type
_entity.pdbx_description
1 polymer ?
#
loop_
_entity_poly.entity_id
_entity_poly.type
_entity_poly.pdbx_seq_one_letter_code
_entity_poly.pdbx_strand_id
1 'polypeptide(L)'
;MRYGRRRLSKYLLLTYNIEVNPRTLENYIKRLSSFTFVRRKKRQNEDKNTNFKFTDLVQRDYISRNNVIYATDVTYIPAPKDINQNHIYLSAIIDHKTKFVTYEISLNNDTQLV
;
A
#
# COMPACT_ATOMS: atom_id res chain seq x y z
N MET A 1 3.02 -19.99 -17.65
CA MET A 1 3.78 -19.81 -16.40
C MET A 1 4.97 -18.87 -16.66
N ARG A 2 5.18 -17.81 -15.87
CA ARG A 2 6.28 -16.85 -16.09
C ARG A 2 7.42 -17.21 -15.12
N TYR A 3 8.29 -18.10 -15.56
CA TYR A 3 9.40 -18.64 -14.75
C TYR A 3 10.35 -17.55 -14.27
N GLY A 4 11.04 -17.80 -13.14
CA GLY A 4 12.08 -16.95 -12.56
C GLY A 4 13.33 -16.74 -13.43
N ARG A 5 13.33 -17.18 -14.70
CA ARG A 5 14.44 -17.11 -15.65
C ARG A 5 15.08 -15.71 -15.78
N ARG A 6 14.28 -14.63 -15.71
CA ARG A 6 14.82 -13.25 -15.74
C ARG A 6 15.56 -12.90 -14.46
N ARG A 7 15.05 -13.35 -13.30
CA ARG A 7 15.72 -13.15 -12.00
C ARG A 7 17.00 -13.96 -11.92
N LEU A 8 16.97 -15.22 -12.38
CA LEU A 8 18.12 -16.09 -12.36
C LEU A 8 19.22 -15.63 -13.33
N SER A 9 18.85 -15.17 -14.54
CA SER A 9 19.79 -14.53 -15.48
C SER A 9 20.47 -13.30 -14.85
N LYS A 10 19.70 -12.43 -14.17
CA LYS A 10 20.27 -11.29 -13.43
C LYS A 10 21.17 -11.73 -12.26
N TYR A 11 20.79 -12.78 -11.52
CA TYR A 11 21.59 -13.33 -10.43
C TYR A 11 22.93 -13.90 -10.92
N LEU A 12 22.91 -14.64 -12.03
CA LEU A 12 24.11 -15.19 -12.66
C LEU A 12 25.08 -14.08 -13.11
N LEU A 13 24.54 -13.01 -13.67
CA LEU A 13 25.33 -11.84 -14.04
C LEU A 13 25.94 -11.15 -12.81
N LEU A 14 25.14 -10.87 -11.77
CA LEU A 14 25.61 -10.13 -10.60
C LEU A 14 26.58 -10.92 -9.71
N THR A 15 26.40 -12.24 -9.61
CA THR A 15 27.16 -13.07 -8.65
C THR A 15 28.36 -13.73 -9.30
N TYR A 16 28.24 -14.14 -10.57
CA TYR A 16 29.25 -14.92 -11.27
C TYR A 16 29.76 -14.25 -12.55
N ASN A 17 29.26 -13.06 -12.90
CA ASN A 17 29.57 -12.37 -14.14
C ASN A 17 29.28 -13.20 -15.41
N ILE A 18 28.28 -14.09 -15.34
CA ILE A 18 27.86 -14.93 -16.47
C ILE A 18 26.64 -14.31 -17.13
N GLU A 19 26.81 -13.83 -18.36
CA GLU A 19 25.71 -13.31 -19.16
C GLU A 19 25.01 -14.44 -19.92
N VAL A 20 23.75 -14.70 -19.59
CA VAL A 20 22.93 -15.70 -20.27
C VAL A 20 21.57 -15.13 -20.61
N ASN A 21 21.19 -15.24 -21.89
CA ASN A 21 19.85 -14.87 -22.34
C ASN A 21 18.79 -15.68 -21.54
N PRO A 22 17.79 -15.02 -20.93
CA PRO A 22 16.74 -15.70 -20.18
C PRO A 22 16.03 -16.83 -20.94
N ARG A 23 15.95 -16.75 -22.28
CA ARG A 23 15.35 -17.80 -23.12
C ARG A 23 16.24 -19.05 -23.20
N THR A 24 17.55 -18.88 -23.33
CA THR A 24 18.53 -19.97 -23.32
C THR A 24 18.57 -20.64 -21.96
N LEU A 25 18.52 -19.83 -20.90
CA LEU A 25 18.50 -20.31 -19.52
C LEU A 25 17.28 -21.19 -19.23
N GLU A 26 16.13 -20.88 -19.82
CA GLU A 26 14.95 -21.75 -19.71
C GLU A 26 15.17 -23.14 -20.33
N ASN A 27 15.89 -23.22 -21.45
CA ASN A 27 16.20 -24.51 -22.07
C ASN A 27 17.14 -25.34 -21.18
N TYR A 28 18.15 -24.71 -20.56
CA TYR A 28 19.02 -25.39 -19.59
C TYR A 28 18.24 -25.87 -18.37
N ILE A 29 17.38 -25.02 -17.79
CA ILE A 29 16.54 -25.38 -16.64
C ILE A 29 15.62 -26.57 -16.95
N LYS A 30 15.02 -26.60 -18.15
CA LYS A 30 14.18 -27.71 -18.62
C LYS A 30 14.98 -29.01 -18.75
N ARG A 31 16.19 -28.95 -19.32
CA ARG A 31 17.09 -30.12 -19.44
C ARG A 31 17.51 -30.67 -18.09
N LEU A 32 17.75 -29.79 -17.12
CA LEU A 32 18.17 -30.15 -15.77
C LEU A 32 17.01 -30.55 -14.85
N SER A 33 15.78 -30.72 -15.37
CA SER A 33 14.57 -31.06 -14.61
C SER A 33 14.28 -30.16 -13.39
N SER A 34 14.86 -28.96 -13.36
CA SER A 34 14.82 -28.05 -12.21
C SER A 34 13.65 -27.06 -12.32
N PHE A 35 12.42 -27.52 -12.10
CA PHE A 35 11.25 -26.66 -12.23
C PHE A 35 11.10 -25.73 -11.02
N THR A 36 11.29 -24.42 -11.23
CA THR A 36 11.01 -23.40 -10.20
C THR A 36 9.62 -22.80 -10.39
N PHE A 37 8.68 -23.23 -9.55
CA PHE A 37 7.33 -22.66 -9.51
C PHE A 37 7.31 -21.43 -8.61
N VAL A 38 7.18 -20.25 -9.21
CA VAL A 38 6.88 -19.03 -8.43
C VAL A 38 5.37 -19.00 -8.17
N ARG A 39 4.97 -19.18 -6.91
CA ARG A 39 3.58 -19.04 -6.48
C ARG A 39 3.07 -17.65 -6.87
N ARG A 40 2.01 -17.57 -7.67
CA ARG A 40 1.33 -16.30 -7.92
C ARG A 40 0.54 -15.92 -6.67
N LYS A 41 0.67 -14.68 -6.19
CA LYS A 41 -0.19 -14.16 -5.11
C LYS A 41 -1.64 -14.26 -5.57
N LYS A 42 -2.50 -14.90 -4.78
CA LYS A 42 -3.94 -14.95 -5.03
C LYS A 42 -4.47 -13.53 -5.00
N ARG A 43 -5.22 -13.10 -6.03
CA ARG A 43 -5.93 -11.81 -5.97
C ARG A 43 -6.92 -11.91 -4.82
N GLN A 44 -6.85 -10.99 -3.86
CA GLN A 44 -7.94 -10.80 -2.92
C GLN A 44 -9.04 -10.14 -3.75
N ASN A 45 -10.13 -10.86 -3.99
CA ASN A 45 -11.35 -10.22 -4.46
C ASN A 45 -11.90 -9.51 -3.23
N GLU A 46 -11.86 -8.17 -3.21
CA GLU A 46 -12.76 -7.44 -2.32
C GLU A 46 -14.17 -7.62 -2.89
N ASP A 47 -15.12 -8.02 -2.05
CA ASP A 47 -16.53 -8.09 -2.41
C ASP A 47 -17.10 -6.67 -2.46
N LYS A 48 -16.69 -5.92 -3.49
CA LYS A 48 -17.15 -4.55 -3.72
C LYS A 48 -18.38 -4.63 -4.61
N ASN A 49 -19.52 -4.20 -4.07
CA ASN A 49 -20.71 -3.94 -4.86
C ASN A 49 -20.45 -2.69 -5.74
N THR A 50 -19.83 -2.90 -6.90
CA THR A 50 -19.42 -1.84 -7.84
C THR A 50 -20.58 -1.17 -8.58
N ASN A 51 -21.80 -1.70 -8.43
CA ASN A 51 -23.02 -1.15 -9.04
C ASN A 51 -23.79 -0.21 -8.10
N PHE A 52 -23.09 0.45 -7.17
CA PHE A 52 -23.71 1.44 -6.29
C PHE A 52 -23.47 2.86 -6.83
N LYS A 53 -24.54 3.58 -7.20
CA LYS A 53 -24.49 5.00 -7.56
C LYS A 53 -24.99 5.84 -6.37
N PHE A 54 -24.08 6.57 -5.72
CA PHE A 54 -24.45 7.64 -4.79
C PHE A 54 -24.52 8.97 -5.55
N THR A 55 -25.40 9.88 -5.10
CA THR A 55 -25.31 11.29 -5.47
C THR A 55 -24.04 11.87 -4.87
N ASP A 56 -23.23 12.56 -5.68
CA ASP A 56 -22.08 13.30 -5.16
C ASP A 56 -22.59 14.52 -4.38
N LEU A 57 -22.63 14.39 -3.05
CA LEU A 57 -23.06 15.45 -2.14
C LEU A 57 -22.05 16.59 -2.04
N VAL A 58 -20.80 16.32 -2.41
CA VAL A 58 -19.68 17.23 -2.18
C VAL A 58 -19.32 18.03 -3.43
N GLN A 59 -19.46 17.43 -4.62
CA GLN A 59 -19.07 18.02 -5.91
C GLN A 59 -17.74 18.76 -5.79
N ARG A 60 -16.61 18.03 -5.65
CA ARG A 60 -15.28 18.58 -5.30
C ARG A 60 -14.94 19.89 -6.03
N ASP A 61 -15.30 21.02 -5.43
CA ASP A 61 -15.05 22.34 -5.97
C ASP A 61 -13.79 22.91 -5.32
N TYR A 62 -12.66 22.66 -5.98
CA TYR A 62 -11.35 23.14 -5.55
C TYR A 62 -11.20 24.67 -5.64
N ILE A 63 -12.13 25.36 -6.31
CA ILE A 63 -12.06 26.80 -6.59
C ILE A 63 -12.92 27.60 -5.61
N SER A 64 -13.96 27.00 -5.04
CA SER A 64 -14.84 27.67 -4.07
C SER A 64 -14.04 28.30 -2.91
N ARG A 65 -14.43 29.54 -2.55
CA ARG A 65 -13.88 30.27 -1.39
C ARG A 65 -14.60 29.90 -0.09
N ASN A 66 -15.82 29.36 -0.17
CA ASN A 66 -16.72 29.21 0.97
C ASN A 66 -17.06 27.75 1.34
N ASN A 67 -16.79 26.76 0.48
CA ASN A 67 -17.05 25.35 0.83
C ASN A 67 -15.80 24.74 1.46
N VAL A 68 -15.64 24.94 2.76
CA VAL A 68 -14.56 24.29 3.51
C VAL A 68 -15.06 22.94 4.00
N ILE A 69 -14.53 21.88 3.41
CA ILE A 69 -14.85 20.50 3.79
C ILE A 69 -13.67 19.97 4.56
N TYR A 70 -13.91 19.71 5.84
CA TYR A 70 -12.96 19.06 6.72
C TYR A 70 -13.30 17.59 6.83
N ALA A 71 -12.30 16.74 6.64
CA ALA A 71 -12.35 15.33 6.97
C ALA A 71 -11.59 15.11 8.27
N THR A 72 -12.11 14.26 9.13
CA THR A 72 -11.40 13.76 10.31
C THR A 72 -10.95 12.33 10.06
N ASP A 73 -9.74 12.01 10.49
CA ASP A 73 -9.21 10.65 10.47
C ASP A 73 -8.51 10.34 11.78
N VAL A 74 -8.64 9.10 12.24
CA VAL A 74 -7.98 8.61 13.46
C VAL A 74 -7.16 7.38 13.10
N THR A 75 -5.86 7.48 13.29
CA THR A 75 -4.91 6.39 13.01
C THR A 75 -4.14 6.03 14.28
N TYR A 76 -3.81 4.75 14.47
CA TYR A 76 -2.95 4.29 15.56
C TYR A 76 -1.49 4.22 15.12
N ILE A 77 -0.58 4.70 15.95
CA ILE A 77 0.86 4.64 15.75
C ILE A 77 1.45 3.77 16.85
N PRO A 78 2.36 2.82 16.56
CA PRO A 78 3.05 2.04 17.58
C PRO A 78 3.68 2.96 18.63
N ALA A 79 3.42 2.66 19.90
CA ALA A 79 3.92 3.47 20.99
C ALA A 79 5.44 3.29 21.15
N PRO A 80 6.16 4.35 21.52
CA PRO A 80 7.56 4.26 21.89
C PRO A 80 7.72 3.48 23.21
N LYS A 81 8.93 2.94 23.46
CA LYS A 81 9.19 1.95 24.52
C LYS A 81 8.98 2.46 25.95
N ASP A 82 8.89 3.77 26.10
CA ASP A 82 8.69 4.54 27.34
C ASP A 82 7.21 4.65 27.74
N ILE A 83 6.29 4.14 26.93
CA ILE A 83 4.85 4.17 27.17
C ILE A 83 4.33 2.75 27.41
N ASN A 84 3.44 2.59 28.40
CA ASN A 84 2.89 1.28 28.78
C ASN A 84 1.86 0.72 27.78
N GLN A 85 1.21 1.58 26.98
CA GLN A 85 0.33 1.16 25.90
C GLN A 85 1.13 0.66 24.68
N ASN A 86 0.52 -0.18 23.85
CA ASN A 86 1.12 -0.66 22.60
C ASN A 86 1.07 0.38 21.46
N HIS A 87 0.14 1.33 21.53
CA HIS A 87 -0.09 2.33 20.49
C HIS A 87 -0.63 3.63 21.09
N ILE A 88 -0.39 4.72 20.36
CA ILE A 88 -0.98 6.04 20.57
C ILE A 88 -1.96 6.33 19.44
N TYR A 89 -2.97 7.13 19.71
CA TYR A 89 -3.95 7.58 18.72
C TYR A 89 -3.53 8.93 18.18
N LEU A 90 -3.56 9.08 16.86
CA LEU A 90 -3.39 10.33 16.13
C LEU A 90 -4.72 10.70 15.51
N SER A 91 -5.32 11.78 16.01
CA SER A 91 -6.52 12.39 15.44
C SER A 91 -6.10 13.57 14.58
N ALA A 92 -6.53 13.62 13.33
CA ALA A 92 -6.17 14.69 12.40
C ALA A 92 -7.39 15.28 11.71
N ILE A 93 -7.36 16.60 11.53
CA ILE A 93 -8.30 17.33 10.68
C ILE A 93 -7.60 17.67 9.37
N ILE A 94 -8.21 17.22 8.28
CA ILE A 94 -7.71 17.35 6.92
C ILE A 94 -8.68 18.23 6.15
N ASP A 95 -8.24 19.41 5.77
CA ASP A 95 -8.94 20.21 4.77
C ASP A 95 -8.79 19.54 3.41
N HIS A 96 -9.91 19.28 2.73
CA HIS A 96 -9.89 18.72 1.39
C HIS A 96 -9.09 19.55 0.38
N LYS A 97 -8.97 20.87 0.59
CA LYS A 97 -8.24 21.81 -0.26
C LYS A 97 -6.76 21.87 0.08
N THR A 98 -6.40 22.26 1.31
CA THR A 98 -5.01 22.48 1.73
C THR A 98 -4.30 21.24 2.31
N LYS A 99 -5.04 20.14 2.49
CA LYS A 99 -4.58 18.79 2.92
C LYS A 99 -4.21 18.63 4.39
N PHE A 100 -4.00 19.68 5.16
CA PHE A 100 -3.71 19.53 6.58
C PHE A 100 -4.08 20.77 7.35
N VAL A 101 -4.76 20.60 8.48
CA VAL A 101 -5.18 21.71 9.35
C VAL A 101 -4.51 21.57 10.70
N THR A 102 -4.79 20.48 11.42
CA THR A 102 -4.31 20.26 12.78
C THR A 102 -4.35 18.78 13.13
N TYR A 103 -3.66 18.41 14.20
CA TYR A 103 -3.65 17.07 14.77
C TYR A 103 -3.49 17.11 16.28
N GLU A 104 -3.97 16.05 16.93
CA GLU A 104 -3.77 15.80 18.35
C GLU A 104 -3.38 14.33 18.57
N ILE A 105 -2.57 14.10 19.59
CA ILE A 105 -2.12 12.76 19.98
C ILE A 105 -2.61 12.47 21.39
N SER A 106 -3.22 11.30 21.56
CA SER A 106 -3.75 10.85 22.84
C SER A 106 -3.41 9.38 23.10
N LEU A 107 -3.39 9.01 24.37
CA LEU A 107 -3.26 7.60 24.78
C LEU A 107 -4.60 6.85 24.66
N ASN A 108 -5.70 7.58 24.64
CA ASN A 108 -7.06 7.05 24.57
C ASN A 108 -7.71 7.40 23.24
N ASN A 109 -8.57 6.53 22.75
CA ASN A 109 -9.41 6.85 21.59
C ASN A 109 -10.58 7.72 22.06
N ASP A 110 -10.33 9.01 22.22
CA ASP A 110 -11.32 9.96 22.67
C ASP A 110 -12.26 10.33 21.50
N THR A 111 -13.56 10.27 21.74
CA THR A 111 -14.58 10.60 20.73
C THR A 111 -14.87 12.09 20.63
N GLN A 112 -14.11 12.92 21.34
CA GLN A 112 -14.24 14.37 21.29
C GLN A 112 -13.51 14.89 20.04
N LEU A 113 -14.19 15.76 19.31
CA LEU A 113 -13.65 16.35 18.09
C LEU A 113 -12.50 17.29 18.45
N VAL A 114 -11.35 17.07 17.80
CA VAL A 114 -10.21 18.01 17.73
C VAL A 114 -10.62 19.28 17.00
#